data_AF-A0ABD1NRI8-F1
#
_entry.id   AF-A0ABD1NRI8-F1
#
_cell.length_a   1.000
_cell.length_b   1.000
_cell.length_c   1.000
_cell.angle_alpha   90.00
_cell.angle_beta   90.00
_cell.angle_gamma   90.00
#
_symmetry.space_group_name_H-M   'P 1'
#
loop_
_entity.id
_entity.type
_entity.pdbx_description
1 polymer ?
#
loop_
_entity_poly.entity_id
_entity_poly.type
_entity_poly.pdbx_seq_one_letter_code
_entity_poly.pdbx_strand_id
1 'polypeptide(L)'
;MMNPVALFRSASSRSSSSRFLVKSSTPRDEGLESSSDFFDESCMCSGSHQSTLDRLYAWEKKLYQEVRAGERIRIAYEKKCKQLRNQDVKGEDPSSVEKTRAAIRDMQTQMKVSIHSVEAVSKRIETLRDEELQPQLLELVQGLSRMWNAMAEGHQLQKRTLDEAKILLAGMPSKLSGTKKYTVMTPSLPQRLARSASNLEMELRNWRACFDSWIVSQRSYVQALTGWLLRCVRSDADKSKIPFSPRRSSGAPPIFTICIQWSRFLDTTCEAPVLEGLDFFAAGVGSLYAQQLREDSRKNLGG
;
A
#
# COMPACT_ATOMS: atom_id res chain seq x y z
N MET A 1 -4.90 -5.07 21.60
CA MET A 1 -5.01 -4.38 20.28
C MET A 1 -3.77 -3.50 20.04
N MET A 2 -2.72 -4.04 19.41
CA MET A 2 -1.58 -3.22 19.00
C MET A 2 -2.00 -2.34 17.83
N ASN A 3 -1.99 -1.02 18.04
CA ASN A 3 -2.21 -0.04 16.99
C ASN A 3 -0.90 0.12 16.18
N PRO A 4 -0.85 -0.21 14.87
CA PRO A 4 0.34 -0.02 14.05
C PRO A 4 0.82 1.44 14.04
N VAL A 5 -0.10 2.40 14.22
CA VAL A 5 0.20 3.84 14.29
C VAL A 5 0.98 4.20 15.56
N ALA A 6 0.89 3.40 16.63
CA ALA A 6 1.64 3.66 17.86
C ALA A 6 3.15 3.37 17.71
N LEU A 7 3.53 2.43 16.84
CA LEU A 7 4.95 2.15 16.54
C LEU A 7 5.59 3.27 15.71
N PHE A 8 4.81 3.98 14.89
CA PHE A 8 5.30 5.11 14.10
C PHE A 8 5.47 6.42 14.91
N ARG A 9 4.88 6.55 16.10
CA ARG A 9 4.91 7.81 16.88
C ARG A 9 6.04 7.94 17.90
N SER A 10 6.68 6.85 18.33
CA SER A 10 7.60 6.90 19.48
C SER A 10 9.03 7.35 19.18
N ALA A 11 9.30 8.00 18.05
CA ALA A 11 10.63 8.53 17.73
C ALA A 11 10.64 9.97 17.17
N SER A 12 9.65 10.80 17.52
CA SER A 12 9.74 12.24 17.27
C SER A 12 9.61 13.01 18.59
N SER A 13 10.76 13.37 19.14
CA SER A 13 10.85 14.36 20.21
C SER A 13 10.58 15.75 19.64
N ARG A 14 9.55 16.39 20.22
CA ARG A 14 9.35 17.85 20.36
C ARG A 14 8.99 18.65 19.10
N SER A 15 7.70 18.93 18.95
CA SER A 15 7.27 20.31 18.73
C SER A 15 5.89 20.53 19.36
N SER A 16 5.84 21.37 20.37
CA SER A 16 4.61 21.86 21.00
C SER A 16 4.01 22.96 20.12
N SER A 17 2.73 22.83 19.78
CA SER A 17 1.83 23.99 19.89
C SER A 17 0.39 23.54 20.04
N SER A 18 -0.24 24.12 21.05
CA SER A 18 -1.59 23.90 21.52
C SER A 18 -2.30 25.24 21.40
N ARG A 19 -3.49 25.27 20.77
CA ARG A 19 -4.77 25.74 21.34
C ARG A 19 -5.79 26.10 20.24
N PHE A 20 -6.96 25.47 20.37
CA PHE A 20 -8.36 25.91 20.16
C PHE A 20 -8.66 27.16 19.32
N LEU A 21 -9.75 27.09 18.53
CA LEU A 21 -11.02 27.87 18.63
C LEU A 21 -11.97 27.42 17.49
N VAL A 22 -13.11 26.79 17.79
CA VAL A 22 -14.49 27.35 17.88
C VAL A 22 -15.14 27.72 16.53
N LYS A 23 -16.32 27.13 16.32
CA LYS A 23 -17.29 27.28 15.23
C LYS A 23 -17.81 28.72 15.05
N SER A 24 -18.09 29.10 13.80
CA SER A 24 -19.17 30.03 13.41
C SER A 24 -19.59 29.73 11.95
N SER A 25 -20.79 29.17 11.77
CA SER A 25 -22.00 29.80 11.17
C SER A 25 -21.95 30.06 9.66
N THR A 26 -22.69 29.23 8.92
CA THR A 26 -23.18 29.44 7.55
C THR A 26 -24.17 30.61 7.46
N PRO A 27 -24.22 31.29 6.30
CA PRO A 27 -25.48 31.73 5.73
C PRO A 27 -25.74 31.01 4.39
N ARG A 28 -27.00 30.61 4.20
CA ARG A 28 -27.56 30.30 2.88
C ARG A 28 -27.85 31.64 2.18
N ASP A 29 -27.50 31.76 0.90
CA ASP A 29 -28.39 32.36 -0.10
C ASP A 29 -28.02 31.88 -1.51
N GLU A 30 -29.04 31.82 -2.36
CA GLU A 30 -29.12 31.19 -3.67
C GLU A 30 -28.55 32.05 -4.80
N GLY A 31 -28.11 31.43 -5.90
CA GLY A 31 -28.15 32.08 -7.22
C GLY A 31 -26.97 31.88 -8.17
N LEU A 32 -27.21 31.02 -9.17
CA LEU A 32 -26.73 31.04 -10.56
C LEU A 32 -25.44 30.31 -10.95
N GLU A 33 -25.61 29.60 -12.07
CA GLU A 33 -24.73 28.68 -12.77
C GLU A 33 -23.44 29.32 -13.27
N SER A 34 -22.32 28.63 -13.04
CA SER A 34 -21.16 28.69 -13.93
C SER A 34 -20.39 27.38 -13.83
N SER A 35 -20.60 26.51 -14.81
CA SER A 35 -19.87 25.26 -15.01
C SER A 35 -18.42 25.56 -15.37
N SER A 36 -17.58 25.64 -14.34
CA SER A 36 -16.15 25.84 -14.44
C SER A 36 -15.47 24.97 -13.38
N ASP A 37 -15.49 23.65 -13.60
CA ASP A 37 -14.68 22.67 -12.86
C ASP A 37 -13.20 22.81 -13.26
N PHE A 38 -12.62 23.97 -12.95
CA PHE A 38 -11.19 24.03 -12.68
C PHE A 38 -11.04 23.52 -11.25
N PHE A 39 -10.67 22.25 -11.12
CA PHE A 39 -10.06 21.77 -9.89
C PHE A 39 -8.83 22.66 -9.65
N ASP A 40 -9.00 23.61 -8.73
CA ASP A 40 -7.94 24.44 -8.18
C ASP A 40 -6.91 23.50 -7.55
N GLU A 41 -5.91 23.16 -8.36
CA GLU A 41 -4.72 22.43 -7.94
C GLU A 41 -3.79 23.41 -7.24
N SER A 42 -4.31 23.98 -6.15
CA SER A 42 -3.56 24.79 -5.20
C SER A 42 -2.71 23.86 -4.34
N CYS A 43 -1.41 23.94 -4.60
CA CYS A 43 -0.30 23.39 -3.84
C CYS A 43 -0.44 23.64 -2.33
N MET A 44 -1.15 22.78 -1.61
CA MET A 44 -1.16 22.75 -0.14
C MET A 44 -1.18 21.30 0.37
N CYS A 45 -0.07 20.92 1.02
CA CYS A 45 0.24 19.61 1.60
C CYS A 45 0.32 18.45 0.60
N SER A 46 1.51 17.84 0.51
CA SER A 46 1.67 16.48 -0.01
C SER A 46 0.58 15.60 0.61
N GLY A 47 -0.37 15.15 -0.21
CA GLY A 47 -1.53 14.40 0.25
C GLY A 47 -1.10 13.11 0.95
N SER A 48 -2.00 12.50 1.71
CA SER A 48 -1.76 11.14 2.22
C SER A 48 -1.45 10.20 1.05
N HIS A 49 -0.72 9.12 1.32
CA HIS A 49 -0.40 8.12 0.29
C HIS A 49 -1.62 7.62 -0.49
N GLN A 50 -2.74 7.43 0.22
CA GLN A 50 -4.02 7.08 -0.38
C GLN A 50 -4.52 8.17 -1.34
N SER A 51 -4.44 9.45 -0.98
CA SER A 51 -4.85 10.56 -1.84
C SER A 51 -4.04 10.62 -3.14
N THR A 52 -2.72 10.38 -3.08
CA THR A 52 -1.87 10.29 -4.27
C THR A 52 -2.29 9.12 -5.17
N LEU A 53 -2.60 7.95 -4.60
CA LEU A 53 -3.10 6.79 -5.37
C LEU A 53 -4.49 7.04 -5.99
N ASP A 54 -5.41 7.68 -5.25
CA ASP A 54 -6.75 8.02 -5.74
C ASP A 54 -6.68 9.00 -6.91
N ARG A 55 -5.80 10.01 -6.81
CA ARG A 55 -5.54 10.98 -7.90
C ARG A 55 -4.90 10.31 -9.10
N LEU A 56 -3.91 9.43 -8.90
CA LEU A 56 -3.32 8.64 -9.98
C LEU A 56 -4.40 7.85 -10.73
N TYR A 57 -5.26 7.13 -10.00
CA TYR A 57 -6.36 6.37 -10.59
C TYR A 57 -7.34 7.25 -11.39
N ALA A 58 -7.69 8.43 -10.87
CA ALA A 58 -8.56 9.37 -11.57
C ALA A 58 -7.92 9.87 -12.89
N TRP A 59 -6.63 10.20 -12.86
CA TRP A 59 -5.90 10.62 -14.07
C TRP A 59 -5.74 9.48 -15.08
N GLU A 60 -5.53 8.24 -14.63
CA GLU A 60 -5.52 7.07 -15.53
C GLU A 60 -6.87 6.84 -16.20
N LYS A 61 -7.97 6.99 -15.44
CA LYS A 61 -9.32 6.89 -16.00
C LYS A 61 -9.56 7.97 -17.05
N LYS A 62 -9.07 9.19 -16.81
CA LYS A 62 -9.11 10.28 -17.80
C LYS A 62 -8.25 9.95 -19.02
N LEU A 63 -7.03 9.46 -18.83
CA LEU A 63 -6.15 9.04 -19.93
C LEU A 63 -6.84 8.03 -20.84
N TYR A 64 -7.48 7.02 -20.25
CA TYR A 64 -8.24 6.02 -20.99
C TYR A 64 -9.37 6.65 -21.82
N GLN A 65 -10.10 7.62 -21.27
CA GLN A 65 -11.17 8.32 -21.98
C GLN A 65 -10.63 9.15 -23.15
N GLU A 66 -9.55 9.88 -22.94
CA GLU A 66 -8.88 10.69 -23.98
C GLU A 66 -8.36 9.82 -25.13
N VAL A 67 -7.68 8.71 -24.82
CA VAL A 67 -7.21 7.74 -25.82
C VAL A 67 -8.38 7.15 -26.60
N ARG A 68 -9.47 6.77 -25.92
CA ARG A 68 -10.67 6.24 -26.57
C ARG A 68 -11.39 7.29 -27.44
N ALA A 69 -11.32 8.57 -27.08
CA ALA A 69 -11.85 9.65 -27.90
C ALA A 69 -11.00 9.90 -29.15
N GLY A 70 -9.68 9.99 -28.99
CA GLY A 70 -8.73 10.11 -30.10
C GLY A 70 -8.84 8.96 -31.10
N GLU A 71 -9.00 7.73 -30.61
CA GLU A 71 -9.17 6.56 -31.47
C GLU A 71 -10.45 6.60 -32.32
N ARG A 72 -11.55 7.13 -31.77
CA ARG A 72 -12.79 7.34 -32.54
C ARG A 72 -12.59 8.35 -33.67
N ILE A 73 -11.83 9.42 -33.43
CA ILE A 73 -11.48 10.43 -34.44
C ILE A 73 -10.59 9.78 -35.52
N ARG A 74 -9.59 8.98 -35.13
CA ARG A 74 -8.71 8.25 -36.06
C ARG A 74 -9.49 7.33 -36.99
N ILE A 75 -10.44 6.56 -36.47
CA ILE A 75 -11.32 5.67 -37.27
C ILE A 75 -12.19 6.49 -38.24
N ALA A 76 -12.75 7.63 -37.79
CA ALA A 76 -13.55 8.51 -38.64
C ALA A 76 -12.71 9.13 -39.78
N TYR A 77 -11.49 9.56 -39.46
CA TYR A 77 -10.50 10.06 -40.42
C TYR A 77 -10.20 9.03 -41.51
N GLU A 78 -9.91 7.78 -41.14
CA GLU A 78 -9.65 6.71 -42.10
C GLU A 78 -10.83 6.44 -43.04
N LYS A 79 -12.06 6.47 -42.50
CA LYS A 79 -13.28 6.34 -43.30
C LYS A 79 -13.42 7.49 -44.30
N LYS A 80 -13.13 8.73 -43.89
CA LYS A 80 -13.16 9.89 -44.79
C LYS A 80 -12.06 9.85 -45.86
N CYS A 81 -10.86 9.39 -45.52
CA CYS A 81 -9.81 9.16 -46.52
C CYS A 81 -10.19 8.09 -47.54
N LYS A 82 -10.84 7.00 -47.11
CA LYS A 82 -11.41 5.99 -48.02
C LYS A 82 -12.51 6.58 -48.91
N GLN A 83 -13.38 7.42 -48.35
CA GLN A 83 -14.41 8.13 -49.11
C GLN A 83 -13.77 9.01 -50.19
N LEU A 84 -12.79 9.84 -49.86
CA LEU A 84 -12.12 10.73 -50.83
C LEU A 84 -11.55 9.95 -52.03
N ARG A 85 -10.84 8.85 -51.78
CA ARG A 85 -10.31 7.99 -52.86
C ARG A 85 -11.40 7.45 -53.78
N ASN A 86 -12.57 7.12 -53.23
CA ASN A 86 -13.69 6.63 -54.03
C ASN A 86 -14.32 7.75 -54.88
N GLN A 87 -14.36 8.99 -54.37
CA GLN A 87 -14.85 10.16 -55.10
C GLN A 87 -13.93 10.50 -56.28
N ASP A 88 -12.61 10.42 -56.06
CA ASP A 88 -11.60 10.65 -57.11
C ASP A 88 -11.73 9.65 -58.27
N VAL A 89 -12.04 8.38 -57.99
CA VAL A 89 -12.25 7.35 -59.03
C VAL A 89 -13.56 7.53 -59.79
N LYS A 90 -14.63 7.96 -59.10
CA LYS A 90 -15.98 8.11 -59.68
C LYS A 90 -16.20 9.43 -60.43
N GLY A 91 -15.29 10.40 -60.29
CA GLY A 91 -15.45 11.72 -60.86
C GLY A 91 -16.62 12.50 -60.25
N GLU A 92 -16.77 12.46 -58.92
CA GLU A 92 -17.82 13.23 -58.23
C GLU A 92 -17.65 14.75 -58.37
N ASP A 93 -18.74 15.50 -58.15
CA ASP A 93 -18.78 16.95 -58.26
C ASP A 93 -17.70 17.64 -57.39
N PRO A 94 -16.97 18.66 -57.91
CA PRO A 94 -15.91 19.35 -57.18
C PRO A 94 -16.31 19.90 -55.80
N SER A 95 -17.56 20.36 -55.62
CA SER A 95 -18.04 20.86 -54.33
C SER A 95 -18.10 19.75 -53.28
N SER A 96 -18.52 18.55 -53.69
CA SER A 96 -18.60 17.39 -52.80
C SER A 96 -17.21 16.89 -52.35
N VAL A 97 -16.23 16.92 -53.26
CA VAL A 97 -14.84 16.56 -52.99
C VAL A 97 -14.20 17.54 -52.00
N GLU A 98 -14.42 18.85 -52.20
CA GLU A 98 -13.85 19.86 -51.29
C GLU A 98 -14.44 19.78 -49.89
N LYS A 99 -15.74 19.46 -49.74
CA LYS A 99 -16.37 19.18 -48.43
C LYS A 99 -15.69 18.00 -47.73
N THR A 100 -15.39 16.92 -48.46
CA THR A 100 -14.66 15.76 -47.89
C THR A 100 -13.24 16.16 -47.47
N ARG A 101 -12.51 16.92 -48.30
CA ARG A 101 -11.17 17.42 -47.96
C ARG A 101 -11.17 18.32 -46.74
N ALA A 102 -12.15 19.21 -46.62
CA ALA A 102 -12.31 20.06 -45.44
C ALA A 102 -12.54 19.23 -44.17
N ALA A 103 -13.42 18.22 -44.21
CA ALA A 103 -13.64 17.31 -43.09
C ALA A 103 -12.39 16.52 -42.69
N ILE A 104 -11.56 16.11 -43.66
CA ILE A 104 -10.28 15.43 -43.39
C ILE A 104 -9.31 16.38 -42.66
N ARG A 105 -9.19 17.64 -43.10
CA ARG A 105 -8.33 18.65 -42.45
C ARG A 105 -8.78 18.95 -41.01
N ASP A 106 -10.10 19.05 -40.79
CA ASP A 106 -10.68 19.21 -39.47
C ASP A 106 -10.33 18.02 -38.55
N MET A 107 -10.57 16.79 -39.00
CA MET A 107 -10.22 15.58 -38.23
C MET A 107 -8.72 15.45 -37.94
N GLN A 108 -7.85 15.88 -38.86
CA GLN A 108 -6.40 15.93 -38.60
C GLN A 108 -6.07 16.92 -37.47
N THR A 109 -6.76 18.05 -37.43
CA THR A 109 -6.59 19.04 -36.36
C THR A 109 -7.09 18.48 -35.03
N GLN A 110 -8.27 17.85 -35.01
CA GLN A 110 -8.82 17.18 -33.83
C GLN A 110 -7.90 16.06 -33.33
N MET A 111 -7.31 15.25 -34.22
CA MET A 111 -6.37 14.20 -33.84
C MET A 111 -5.10 14.78 -33.20
N LYS A 112 -4.57 15.90 -33.73
CA LYS A 112 -3.47 16.62 -33.08
C LYS A 112 -3.86 17.09 -31.68
N VAL A 113 -5.04 17.69 -31.51
CA VAL A 113 -5.53 18.12 -30.19
C VAL A 113 -5.65 16.94 -29.23
N SER A 114 -6.21 15.80 -29.67
CA SER A 114 -6.27 14.58 -28.86
C SER A 114 -4.90 14.07 -28.44
N ILE A 115 -3.90 14.10 -29.32
CA ILE A 115 -2.52 13.71 -28.97
C ILE A 115 -1.97 14.63 -27.87
N HIS A 116 -2.12 15.95 -28.00
CA HIS A 116 -1.65 16.89 -26.98
C HIS A 116 -2.39 16.71 -25.64
N SER A 117 -3.69 16.40 -25.67
CA SER A 117 -4.47 16.08 -24.46
C SER A 117 -3.93 14.83 -23.75
N VAL A 118 -3.71 13.74 -24.51
CA VAL A 118 -3.11 12.50 -23.99
C VAL A 118 -1.72 12.74 -23.41
N GLU A 119 -0.88 13.53 -24.08
CA GLU A 119 0.46 13.90 -23.59
C GLU A 119 0.39 14.72 -22.30
N ALA A 120 -0.53 15.69 -22.21
CA ALA A 120 -0.71 16.51 -21.02
C ALA A 120 -1.17 15.68 -19.81
N VAL A 121 -2.14 14.77 -20.01
CA VAL A 121 -2.61 13.85 -18.96
C VAL A 121 -1.49 12.89 -18.55
N SER A 122 -0.76 12.31 -19.51
CA SER A 122 0.36 11.41 -19.24
C SER A 122 1.44 12.10 -18.42
N LYS A 123 1.79 13.35 -18.77
CA LYS A 123 2.74 14.16 -18.01
C LYS A 123 2.27 14.40 -16.57
N ARG A 124 0.97 14.65 -16.36
CA ARG A 124 0.42 14.80 -15.00
C ARG A 124 0.57 13.53 -14.17
N ILE A 125 0.35 12.35 -14.77
CA ILE A 125 0.57 11.04 -14.14
C ILE A 125 2.05 10.83 -13.81
N GLU A 126 2.97 11.14 -14.74
CA GLU A 126 4.42 11.08 -14.51
C GLU A 126 4.83 11.97 -13.33
N THR A 127 4.32 13.20 -13.26
CA THR A 127 4.55 14.12 -12.13
C THR A 127 4.05 13.52 -10.81
N LEU A 128 2.82 12.99 -10.73
CA LEU A 128 2.33 12.35 -9.50
C LEU A 128 3.19 11.15 -9.09
N ARG A 129 3.61 10.34 -10.07
CA ARG A 129 4.45 9.16 -9.83
C ARG A 129 5.81 9.55 -9.26
N ASP A 130 6.49 10.50 -9.89
CA ASP A 130 7.89 10.80 -9.61
C ASP A 130 8.07 11.79 -8.46
N GLU A 131 7.16 12.76 -8.31
CA GLU A 131 7.28 13.84 -7.33
C GLU A 131 6.51 13.57 -6.02
N GLU A 132 5.43 12.79 -6.05
CA GLU A 132 4.65 12.46 -4.85
C GLU A 132 4.79 11.00 -4.43
N LEU A 133 4.48 10.07 -5.33
CA LEU A 133 4.42 8.65 -4.96
C LEU A 133 5.80 8.08 -4.63
N GLN A 134 6.82 8.42 -5.42
CA GLN A 134 8.19 7.95 -5.18
C GLN A 134 8.71 8.28 -3.77
N PRO A 135 8.70 9.54 -3.28
CA PRO A 135 9.17 9.84 -1.94
C PRO A 135 8.31 9.19 -0.85
N GLN A 136 6.99 9.09 -1.05
CA GLN A 136 6.11 8.37 -0.10
C GLN A 136 6.49 6.89 0.04
N LEU A 137 6.82 6.22 -1.07
CA LEU A 137 7.28 4.83 -1.05
C LEU A 137 8.64 4.67 -0.37
N LEU A 138 9.55 5.62 -0.60
CA LEU A 138 10.85 5.62 0.07
C LEU A 138 10.68 5.77 1.59
N GLU A 139 9.86 6.72 2.04
CA GLU A 139 9.53 6.91 3.45
C GLU A 139 8.86 5.67 4.06
N LEU A 140 7.96 5.03 3.32
CA LEU A 140 7.31 3.79 3.72
C LEU A 140 8.32 2.67 3.94
N VAL A 141 9.19 2.41 2.96
CA VAL A 141 10.24 1.37 3.06
C VAL A 141 11.18 1.64 4.24
N GLN A 142 11.58 2.90 4.45
CA GLN A 142 12.40 3.29 5.60
C GLN A 142 11.67 3.10 6.93
N GLY A 143 10.39 3.48 6.99
CA GLY A 143 9.55 3.30 8.18
C GLY A 143 9.39 1.82 8.54
N LEU A 144 9.17 0.98 7.54
CA LEU A 144 9.10 -0.47 7.68
C LEU A 144 10.41 -1.05 8.19
N SER A 145 11.55 -0.63 7.63
CA SER A 145 12.87 -1.05 8.09
C SER A 145 13.09 -0.73 9.58
N ARG A 146 12.76 0.50 10.01
CA ARG A 146 12.84 0.89 11.43
C ARG A 146 11.93 0.05 12.32
N MET A 147 10.69 -0.20 11.89
CA MET A 147 9.73 -1.03 12.63
C MET A 147 10.26 -2.46 12.83
N TRP A 148 10.78 -3.08 11.77
CA TRP A 148 11.34 -4.44 11.85
C TRP A 148 12.56 -4.53 12.74
N ASN A 149 13.44 -3.54 12.70
CA ASN A 149 14.59 -3.47 13.61
C ASN A 149 14.13 -3.39 15.07
N ALA A 150 13.19 -2.51 15.39
CA ALA A 150 12.66 -2.38 16.76
C ALA A 150 11.97 -3.67 17.24
N MET A 151 11.24 -4.35 16.35
CA MET A 151 10.63 -5.65 16.67
C MET A 151 11.68 -6.72 16.95
N ALA A 152 12.72 -6.81 16.13
CA ALA A 152 13.81 -7.76 16.31
C ALA A 152 14.57 -7.52 17.63
N GLU A 153 14.91 -6.27 17.93
CA GLU A 153 15.55 -5.88 19.19
C GLU A 153 14.69 -6.25 20.40
N GLY A 154 13.38 -5.97 20.33
CA GLY A 154 12.42 -6.33 21.37
C GLY A 154 12.36 -7.84 21.63
N HIS A 155 12.28 -8.66 20.57
CA HIS A 155 12.27 -10.11 20.72
C HIS A 155 13.61 -10.68 21.21
N GLN A 156 14.74 -10.10 20.80
CA GLN A 156 16.04 -10.47 21.33
C GLN A 156 16.17 -10.18 22.83
N LEU A 157 15.63 -9.06 23.29
CA LEU A 157 15.60 -8.73 24.71
C LEU A 157 14.69 -9.71 25.48
N GLN A 158 13.48 -9.96 24.99
CA GLN A 158 12.55 -10.93 25.58
C GLN A 158 13.18 -12.33 25.70
N LYS A 159 13.88 -12.78 24.65
CA LYS A 159 14.59 -14.06 24.66
C LYS A 159 15.67 -14.10 25.74
N ARG A 160 16.53 -13.07 25.82
CA ARG A 160 17.59 -12.99 26.85
C ARG A 160 17.01 -13.05 28.26
N THR A 161 15.98 -12.25 28.54
CA THR A 161 15.30 -12.27 29.85
C THR A 161 14.73 -13.65 30.17
N LEU A 162 14.13 -14.33 29.19
CA LEU A 162 13.59 -15.68 29.39
C LEU A 162 14.70 -16.71 29.68
N ASP A 163 15.81 -16.64 28.95
CA ASP A 163 16.93 -17.57 29.14
C ASP A 163 17.62 -17.35 30.50
N GLU A 164 17.78 -16.10 30.95
CA GLU A 164 18.23 -15.77 32.31
C GLU A 164 17.27 -16.30 33.38
N ALA A 165 15.96 -16.13 33.19
CA ALA A 165 14.95 -16.63 34.12
C ALA A 165 14.97 -18.17 34.22
N LYS A 166 15.17 -18.88 33.10
CA LYS A 166 15.32 -20.35 33.09
C LYS A 166 16.52 -20.79 33.91
N ILE A 167 17.67 -20.11 33.78
CA ILE A 167 18.89 -20.42 34.56
C ILE A 167 18.62 -20.23 36.06
N LEU A 168 17.99 -19.13 36.45
CA LEU A 168 17.64 -18.86 37.86
C LEU A 168 16.69 -19.93 38.43
N LEU A 169 15.71 -20.37 37.64
CA LEU A 169 14.79 -21.43 38.05
C LEU A 169 15.47 -22.81 38.13
N ALA A 170 16.39 -23.12 37.21
CA ALA A 170 17.15 -24.36 37.21
C ALA A 170 18.20 -24.43 38.35
N GLY A 171 18.74 -23.29 38.76
CA GLY A 171 19.69 -23.16 39.86
C GLY A 171 19.06 -23.22 41.26
N MET A 172 17.72 -23.23 41.38
CA MET A 172 17.06 -23.43 42.66
C MET A 172 17.13 -24.91 43.07
N PRO A 173 17.73 -25.26 44.23
CA PRO A 173 17.79 -26.64 44.67
C PRO A 173 16.38 -27.20 44.82
N SER A 174 16.11 -28.34 44.18
CA SER A 174 14.85 -29.07 44.36
C SER A 174 14.63 -29.27 45.85
N LYS A 175 13.57 -28.69 46.42
CA LYS A 175 13.13 -29.00 47.78
C LYS A 175 12.55 -30.42 47.81
N LEU A 176 13.44 -31.39 47.70
CA LEU A 176 13.21 -32.81 47.96
C LEU A 176 13.64 -33.19 49.39
N SER A 177 13.97 -32.22 50.25
CA SER A 177 14.13 -32.49 51.68
C SER A 177 12.82 -32.22 52.41
N GLY A 178 12.01 -33.29 52.54
CA GLY A 178 11.42 -33.76 53.80
C GLY A 178 10.68 -32.83 54.77
N THR A 179 10.41 -31.56 54.45
CA THR A 179 9.66 -30.68 55.34
C THR A 179 8.61 -29.94 54.53
N LYS A 180 7.34 -30.35 54.71
CA LYS A 180 6.15 -29.60 54.26
C LYS A 180 6.12 -28.24 54.96
N LYS A 181 6.94 -27.30 54.51
CA LYS A 181 6.67 -25.88 54.72
C LYS A 181 5.53 -25.57 53.77
N TYR A 182 4.31 -25.57 54.30
CA TYR A 182 3.17 -24.93 53.67
C TYR A 182 3.50 -23.44 53.51
N THR A 183 4.26 -23.10 52.48
CA THR A 183 4.15 -21.76 51.92
C THR A 183 2.72 -21.71 51.43
N VAL A 184 1.85 -21.01 52.16
CA VAL A 184 0.47 -20.78 51.76
C VAL A 184 0.53 -20.11 50.40
N MET A 185 0.42 -20.90 49.33
CA MET A 185 0.08 -20.36 48.03
C MET A 185 -1.30 -19.77 48.23
N THR A 186 -1.41 -18.45 48.08
CA THR A 186 -2.71 -17.80 48.02
C THR A 186 -3.52 -18.51 46.94
N PRO A 187 -4.76 -18.97 47.22
CA PRO A 187 -5.59 -19.72 46.26
C PRO A 187 -5.77 -19.00 44.91
N SER A 188 -5.56 -17.67 44.91
CA SER A 188 -5.67 -16.81 43.74
C SER A 188 -4.45 -16.84 42.81
N LEU A 189 -3.27 -17.31 43.23
CA LEU A 189 -2.05 -17.27 42.41
C LEU A 189 -2.09 -18.27 41.23
N PRO A 190 -2.47 -19.56 41.40
CA PRO A 190 -2.67 -20.50 40.30
C PRO A 190 -3.69 -20.02 39.25
N GLN A 191 -4.82 -19.48 39.71
CA GLN A 191 -5.87 -18.95 38.85
C GLN A 191 -5.44 -17.68 38.10
N ARG A 192 -4.58 -16.85 38.70
CA ARG A 192 -4.00 -15.68 38.02
C ARG A 192 -3.01 -16.10 36.94
N LEU A 193 -2.14 -17.07 37.22
CA LEU A 193 -1.18 -17.61 36.25
C LEU A 193 -1.90 -18.27 35.07
N ALA A 194 -2.94 -19.06 35.35
CA ALA A 194 -3.79 -19.68 34.33
C ALA A 194 -4.44 -18.62 33.42
N ARG A 195 -5.01 -17.55 34.00
CA ARG A 195 -5.57 -16.42 33.23
C ARG A 195 -4.50 -15.69 32.42
N SER A 196 -3.32 -15.45 32.98
CA SER A 196 -2.21 -14.82 32.26
C SER A 196 -1.72 -15.66 31.08
N ALA A 197 -1.63 -16.99 31.25
CA ALA A 197 -1.28 -17.91 30.17
C ALA A 197 -2.33 -17.91 29.05
N SER A 198 -3.62 -17.99 29.41
CA SER A 198 -4.71 -17.94 28.43
C SER A 198 -4.73 -16.61 27.66
N ASN A 199 -4.53 -15.48 28.34
CA ASN A 199 -4.42 -14.17 27.68
C ASN A 199 -3.22 -14.11 26.73
N LEU A 200 -2.07 -14.66 27.13
CA LEU A 200 -0.87 -14.70 26.29
C LEU A 200 -1.09 -15.58 25.05
N GLU A 201 -1.70 -16.75 25.20
CA GLU A 201 -2.07 -17.61 24.07
C GLU A 201 -2.96 -16.86 23.07
N MET A 202 -3.98 -16.14 23.56
CA MET A 202 -4.90 -15.36 22.72
C MET A 202 -4.16 -14.25 21.96
N GLU A 203 -3.30 -13.49 22.65
CA GLU A 203 -2.53 -12.41 22.01
C GLU A 203 -1.51 -12.97 21.00
N LEU A 204 -0.92 -14.14 21.24
CA LEU A 204 -0.01 -14.80 20.28
C LEU A 204 -0.75 -15.22 19.00
N ARG A 205 -1.94 -15.81 19.14
CA ARG A 205 -2.78 -16.17 17.98
C ARG A 205 -3.23 -14.95 17.20
N ASN A 206 -3.61 -13.88 17.91
CA ASN A 206 -3.97 -12.62 17.29
C ASN A 206 -2.76 -12.01 16.56
N TRP A 207 -1.58 -12.01 17.17
CA TRP A 207 -0.36 -11.53 16.53
C TRP A 207 -0.02 -12.35 15.28
N ARG A 208 -0.11 -13.68 15.34
CA ARG A 208 0.07 -14.58 14.18
C ARG A 208 -0.89 -14.22 13.04
N ALA A 209 -2.17 -14.05 13.33
CA ALA A 209 -3.18 -13.68 12.33
C ALA A 209 -2.93 -12.28 11.73
N CYS A 210 -2.59 -11.30 12.57
CA CYS A 210 -2.26 -9.95 12.11
C CYS A 210 -0.99 -9.94 11.25
N PHE A 211 0.04 -10.69 11.63
CA PHE A 211 1.30 -10.78 10.90
C PHE A 211 1.11 -11.43 9.52
N ASP A 212 0.35 -12.53 9.45
CA ASP A 212 -0.02 -13.20 8.20
C ASP A 212 -0.74 -12.24 7.24
N SER A 213 -1.81 -11.59 7.72
CA SER A 213 -2.57 -10.60 6.95
C SER A 213 -1.70 -9.41 6.51
N TRP A 214 -0.79 -8.95 7.37
CA TRP A 214 0.13 -7.85 7.07
C TRP A 214 1.10 -8.23 5.94
N ILE A 215 1.72 -9.43 5.99
CA ILE A 215 2.61 -9.93 4.94
C ILE A 215 1.87 -10.03 3.60
N VAL A 216 0.68 -10.64 3.60
CA VAL A 216 -0.15 -10.80 2.39
C VAL A 216 -0.52 -9.44 1.81
N SER A 217 -0.93 -8.49 2.65
CA SER A 217 -1.28 -7.13 2.22
C SER A 217 -0.08 -6.41 1.62
N GLN A 218 1.10 -6.53 2.25
CA GLN A 218 2.32 -5.89 1.77
C GLN A 218 2.75 -6.45 0.41
N ARG A 219 2.73 -7.78 0.24
CA ARG A 219 3.02 -8.41 -1.06
C ARG A 219 2.05 -7.98 -2.15
N SER A 220 0.75 -8.03 -1.85
CA SER A 220 -0.30 -7.64 -2.80
C SER A 220 -0.12 -6.19 -3.25
N TYR A 221 0.19 -5.29 -2.31
CA TYR A 221 0.43 -3.89 -2.60
C TYR A 221 1.65 -3.69 -3.53
N VAL A 222 2.80 -4.27 -3.18
CA VAL A 222 4.03 -4.13 -3.97
C VAL A 222 3.90 -4.76 -5.35
N GLN A 223 3.21 -5.90 -5.47
CA GLN A 223 2.94 -6.55 -6.75
C GLN A 223 2.01 -5.70 -7.64
N ALA A 224 0.93 -5.17 -7.08
CA ALA A 224 0.01 -4.30 -7.82
C ALA A 224 0.74 -3.05 -8.33
N LEU A 225 1.53 -2.42 -7.47
CA LEU A 225 2.30 -1.23 -7.80
C LEU A 225 3.40 -1.50 -8.85
N THR A 226 4.16 -2.59 -8.69
CA THR A 226 5.18 -2.99 -9.68
C THR A 226 4.54 -3.34 -11.02
N GLY A 227 3.42 -4.05 -11.01
CA GLY A 227 2.65 -4.38 -12.20
C GLY A 227 2.10 -3.14 -12.91
N TRP A 228 1.64 -2.15 -12.14
CA TRP A 228 1.24 -0.83 -12.66
C TRP A 228 2.41 -0.12 -13.34
N LEU A 229 3.53 0.03 -12.64
CA LEU A 229 4.73 0.69 -13.17
C LEU A 229 5.23 0.06 -14.46
N LEU A 230 5.30 -1.27 -14.54
CA LEU A 230 5.78 -1.98 -15.73
C LEU A 230 4.90 -1.74 -16.96
N ARG A 231 3.60 -1.44 -16.78
CA ARG A 231 2.71 -1.03 -17.88
C ARG A 231 3.03 0.38 -18.36
N CYS A 232 3.57 1.25 -17.51
CA CYS A 232 4.02 2.59 -17.90
C CYS A 232 5.30 2.60 -18.76
N VAL A 233 6.05 1.49 -18.85
CA VAL A 233 7.37 1.42 -19.53
C VAL A 233 7.34 0.77 -20.92
N ARG A 234 6.21 0.21 -21.37
CA ARG A 234 6.14 -0.45 -22.69
C ARG A 234 5.27 0.29 -23.70
N SER A 235 5.92 1.03 -24.60
CA SER A 235 5.91 0.77 -26.06
C SER A 235 6.80 1.77 -26.80
N ASP A 236 8.13 1.61 -26.71
CA ASP A 236 9.07 2.20 -27.67
C ASP A 236 9.71 1.11 -28.55
N ALA A 237 8.93 0.07 -28.84
CA ALA A 237 9.27 -0.94 -29.83
C ALA A 237 8.60 -0.62 -31.17
N ASP A 238 8.76 0.61 -31.66
CA ASP A 238 8.42 0.94 -33.04
C ASP A 238 9.70 1.10 -33.85
N LYS A 239 9.93 0.12 -34.73
CA LYS A 239 11.04 0.01 -35.69
C LYS A 239 10.91 1.00 -36.86
N SER A 240 10.38 2.20 -36.62
CA SER A 240 10.23 3.24 -37.64
C SER A 240 10.16 4.62 -37.01
N LYS A 241 11.29 5.12 -36.47
CA LYS A 241 11.39 6.54 -36.09
C LYS A 241 12.34 7.29 -37.02
N ILE A 242 11.71 8.22 -37.73
CA ILE A 242 12.21 9.36 -38.48
C ILE A 242 13.23 10.17 -37.62
N PRO A 243 14.25 10.84 -38.20
CA PRO A 243 15.45 11.27 -37.46
C PRO A 243 15.32 12.47 -36.51
N PHE A 244 14.12 13.00 -36.24
CA PHE A 244 13.97 14.26 -35.50
C PHE A 244 12.90 14.17 -34.40
N SER A 245 13.27 13.57 -33.27
CA SER A 245 12.59 13.83 -31.99
C SER A 245 13.65 13.98 -30.90
N PRO A 246 13.58 14.99 -30.01
CA PRO A 246 14.57 15.20 -28.97
C PRO A 246 14.63 13.97 -28.05
N ARG A 247 15.78 13.31 -28.12
CA ARG A 247 16.15 12.14 -27.34
C ARG A 247 16.00 12.46 -25.85
N ARG A 248 14.97 11.92 -25.18
CA ARG A 248 14.99 11.83 -23.71
C ARG A 248 15.83 10.62 -23.33
N SER A 249 17.15 10.83 -23.30
CA SER A 249 18.03 10.05 -22.45
C SER A 249 17.68 10.36 -20.99
N SER A 250 17.03 9.44 -20.30
CA SER A 250 17.06 9.42 -18.83
C SER A 250 16.80 7.99 -18.39
N GLY A 251 17.58 7.49 -17.42
CA GLY A 251 17.40 6.15 -16.89
C GLY A 251 15.98 5.92 -16.38
N ALA A 252 15.62 4.65 -16.15
CA ALA A 252 14.34 4.32 -15.55
C ALA A 252 14.12 5.13 -14.27
N PRO A 253 12.95 5.78 -14.08
CA PRO A 253 12.70 6.59 -12.89
C PRO A 253 13.00 5.81 -11.59
N PRO A 254 13.54 6.44 -10.54
CA PRO A 254 13.98 5.73 -9.33
C PRO A 254 12.91 4.85 -8.67
N ILE A 255 11.64 5.23 -8.80
CA ILE A 255 10.49 4.45 -8.32
C ILE A 255 10.45 3.00 -8.87
N PHE A 256 10.91 2.78 -10.10
CA PHE A 256 10.98 1.45 -10.71
C PHE A 256 11.95 0.55 -9.94
N THR A 257 13.14 1.09 -9.64
CA THR A 257 14.17 0.38 -8.89
C THR A 257 13.67 0.04 -7.50
N ILE A 258 13.04 0.98 -6.80
CA ILE A 258 12.48 0.76 -5.45
C ILE A 258 11.46 -0.39 -5.48
N CYS A 259 10.49 -0.35 -6.39
CA CYS A 259 9.42 -1.35 -6.43
C CYS A 259 9.93 -2.73 -6.85
N ILE A 260 10.82 -2.81 -7.84
CA ILE A 260 11.40 -4.08 -8.30
C ILE A 260 12.26 -4.71 -7.19
N GLN A 261 13.10 -3.91 -6.52
CA GLN A 261 13.94 -4.41 -5.43
C GLN A 261 13.08 -4.86 -4.24
N TRP A 262 12.07 -4.08 -3.88
CA TRP A 262 11.16 -4.41 -2.80
C TRP A 262 10.35 -5.69 -3.11
N SER A 263 9.84 -5.84 -4.34
CA SER A 263 9.15 -7.06 -4.77
C SER A 263 10.07 -8.27 -4.66
N ARG A 264 11.27 -8.19 -5.23
CA ARG A 264 12.25 -9.29 -5.18
C ARG A 264 12.61 -9.67 -3.75
N PHE A 265 12.79 -8.70 -2.87
CA PHE A 265 13.05 -8.95 -1.45
C PHE A 265 11.90 -9.74 -0.80
N LEU A 266 10.65 -9.34 -1.04
CA LEU A 266 9.48 -10.04 -0.50
C LEU A 266 9.27 -11.44 -1.08
N ASP A 267 9.66 -11.66 -2.34
CA ASP A 267 9.60 -12.97 -2.98
C ASP A 267 10.66 -13.94 -2.42
N THR A 268 11.81 -13.41 -1.98
CA THR A 268 12.87 -14.23 -1.34
C THR A 268 12.63 -14.50 0.14
N THR A 269 11.77 -13.72 0.79
CA THR A 269 11.51 -13.84 2.22
C THR A 269 10.44 -14.90 2.46
N CYS A 270 10.69 -15.86 3.35
CA CYS A 270 9.73 -16.88 3.76
C CYS A 270 9.25 -16.62 5.19
N GLU A 271 7.94 -16.38 5.35
CA GLU A 271 7.27 -16.11 6.62
C GLU A 271 6.81 -17.38 7.36
N ALA A 272 6.77 -18.52 6.67
CA ALA A 272 6.26 -19.78 7.23
C ALA A 272 6.94 -20.18 8.56
N PRO A 273 8.28 -20.10 8.72
CA PRO A 273 8.93 -20.43 9.98
C PRO A 273 8.49 -19.53 11.14
N VAL A 274 8.17 -18.26 10.87
CA VAL A 274 7.67 -17.32 11.89
C VAL A 274 6.25 -17.71 12.28
N LEU A 275 5.37 -17.95 11.31
CA LEU A 275 3.98 -18.36 11.55
C LEU A 275 3.91 -19.67 12.34
N GLU A 276 4.65 -20.69 11.92
CA GLU A 276 4.74 -21.98 12.61
C GLU A 276 5.31 -21.83 14.02
N GLY A 277 6.33 -20.98 14.20
CA GLY A 277 6.90 -20.68 15.52
C GLY A 277 5.89 -20.01 16.46
N LEU A 278 5.04 -19.11 15.96
CA LEU A 278 3.98 -18.48 16.75
C LEU A 278 2.87 -19.48 17.10
N ASP A 279 2.46 -20.32 16.17
CA ASP A 279 1.47 -21.36 16.40
C ASP A 279 1.98 -22.39 17.43
N PHE A 280 3.23 -22.80 17.32
CA PHE A 280 3.89 -23.67 18.29
C PHE A 280 3.95 -23.02 19.68
N PHE A 281 4.35 -21.75 19.76
CA PHE A 281 4.43 -21.04 21.04
C PHE A 281 3.05 -20.88 21.69
N ALA A 282 2.04 -20.50 20.91
CA ALA A 282 0.66 -20.39 21.39
C ALA A 282 0.14 -21.74 21.92
N ALA A 283 0.38 -22.84 21.18
CA ALA A 283 0.01 -24.19 21.62
C ALA A 283 0.72 -24.60 22.92
N GLY A 284 2.02 -24.29 23.04
CA GLY A 284 2.79 -24.51 24.26
C GLY A 284 2.19 -23.79 25.47
N VAL A 285 1.87 -22.50 25.33
CA VAL A 285 1.23 -21.71 26.40
C VAL A 285 -0.16 -22.24 26.76
N GLY A 286 -0.98 -22.59 25.76
CA GLY A 286 -2.30 -23.15 25.99
C GLY A 286 -2.27 -24.50 26.72
N SER A 287 -1.25 -25.32 26.47
CA SER A 287 -1.06 -26.59 27.17
C SER A 287 -0.82 -26.42 28.68
N LEU A 288 -0.09 -25.37 29.08
CA LEU A 288 0.16 -25.03 30.49
C LEU A 288 -1.15 -24.66 31.20
N TYR A 289 -2.00 -23.87 30.54
CA TYR A 289 -3.32 -23.52 31.05
C TYR A 289 -4.21 -24.76 31.24
N ALA A 290 -4.28 -25.62 30.21
CA ALA A 290 -5.08 -26.84 30.26
C ALA A 290 -4.60 -27.82 31.35
N GLN A 291 -3.29 -27.87 31.60
CA GLN A 291 -2.74 -28.67 32.69
C GLN A 291 -3.14 -28.11 34.07
N GLN A 292 -3.04 -26.80 34.26
CA GLN A 292 -3.40 -26.13 35.53
C GLN A 292 -4.88 -26.35 35.90
N LEU A 293 -5.78 -26.24 34.92
CA LEU A 293 -7.22 -26.52 35.10
C LEU A 293 -7.51 -27.96 35.56
N ARG A 294 -6.80 -28.95 34.99
CA ARG A 294 -6.96 -30.36 35.37
C ARG A 294 -6.48 -30.62 36.80
N GLU A 295 -5.38 -29.99 37.20
CA GLU A 295 -4.84 -30.12 38.56
C GLU A 295 -5.75 -29.48 39.62
N ASP A 296 -6.36 -28.33 39.33
CA ASP A 296 -7.33 -27.69 40.23
C ASP A 296 -8.63 -28.50 40.33
N SER A 297 -9.09 -29.10 39.23
CA SER A 297 -10.28 -29.97 39.23
C SER A 297 -10.09 -31.23 40.09
N ARG A 298 -8.92 -31.87 40.01
CA ARG A 298 -8.58 -33.05 40.82
C ARG A 298 -8.50 -32.74 42.31
N LYS A 299 -8.01 -31.56 42.70
CA LYS A 299 -7.95 -31.12 44.10
C LYS A 299 -9.33 -30.88 44.70
N ASN A 300 -10.30 -30.44 43.90
CA ASN A 300 -11.68 -30.20 44.36
C ASN A 300 -12.55 -31.47 44.44
N LEU A 301 -12.14 -32.57 43.79
CA LEU A 301 -12.86 -33.86 43.80
C LEU A 301 -12.37 -34.85 44.88
N GLY A 302 -11.23 -34.57 45.51
CA GLY A 302 -10.59 -35.44 46.52
C GLY A 302 -10.61 -34.91 47.95
N GLY A 303 -11.45 -33.91 48.23
CA GLY A 303 -11.63 -33.30 49.56
C GLY A 303 -12.99 -33.61 50.16
#